data_AF-B5RNZ6-F1
#
_entry.id   AF-B5RNZ6-F1
#
_cell.length_a   1.000
_cell.length_b   1.000
_cell.length_c   1.000
_cell.angle_alpha   90.00
_cell.angle_beta   90.00
_cell.angle_gamma   90.00
#
_symmetry.space_group_name_H-M   'P 1'
#
loop_
_entity.id
_entity.type
_entity.pdbx_description
1 polymer ?
#
loop_
_entity_poly.entity_id
_entity_poly.type
_entity_poly.pdbx_seq_one_letter_code
_entity_poly.pdbx_strand_id
1 'polypeptide(L)'
;MSQHESQEETQELQNEIRQLYTEIIELLDTNEETVSFSTFMQYAKLVDMLLEVRGIDVEMLTASHIKLFMYYYTGCRLKKSGNYR
;
A
#
# COMPACT_ATOMS: atom_id res chain seq x y z
N MET A 1 5.25 -16.84 23.24
CA MET A 1 5.10 -15.44 22.85
C MET A 1 4.05 -14.82 23.75
N SER A 2 4.42 -13.75 24.47
CA SER A 2 3.54 -13.02 25.37
C SER A 2 2.52 -12.20 24.56
N GLN A 3 1.29 -12.02 25.08
CA GLN A 3 0.27 -11.19 24.42
C GLN A 3 0.73 -9.75 24.16
N HIS A 4 1.70 -9.27 24.94
CA HIS A 4 2.29 -7.94 24.80
C HIS A 4 3.18 -7.83 23.55
N GLU A 5 3.98 -8.85 23.25
CA GLU A 5 4.88 -8.89 22.08
C GLU A 5 4.07 -8.88 20.76
N SER A 6 2.98 -9.65 20.71
CA SER A 6 2.11 -9.68 19.53
C SER A 6 1.35 -8.37 19.25
N GLN A 7 1.13 -7.55 20.28
CA GLN A 7 0.46 -6.25 20.15
C GLN A 7 1.42 -5.17 19.63
N GLU A 8 2.68 -5.19 20.08
CA GLU A 8 3.71 -4.26 19.61
C GLU A 8 4.06 -4.51 18.13
N GLU A 9 4.24 -5.77 17.72
CA GLU A 9 4.48 -6.15 16.32
C GLU A 9 3.36 -5.68 15.37
N THR A 10 2.10 -5.77 15.84
CA THR A 10 0.94 -5.32 15.05
C THR A 10 0.92 -3.79 14.91
N GLN A 11 1.35 -3.07 15.95
CA GLN A 11 1.39 -1.60 15.94
C GLN A 11 2.53 -1.06 15.06
N GLU A 12 3.70 -1.70 15.10
CA GLU A 12 4.83 -1.36 14.24
C GLU A 12 4.49 -1.54 12.77
N LEU A 13 3.89 -2.69 12.41
CA LEU A 13 3.43 -2.94 11.04
C LEU A 13 2.41 -1.90 10.57
N GLN A 14 1.46 -1.50 11.43
CA GLN A 14 0.51 -0.44 11.08
C GLN A 14 1.20 0.90 10.84
N ASN A 15 2.23 1.23 11.62
CA ASN A 15 3.00 2.46 11.44
C ASN A 15 3.77 2.44 10.12
N GLU A 16 4.40 1.31 9.78
CA GLU A 16 5.12 1.14 8.51
C GLU A 16 4.19 1.29 7.30
N ILE A 17 3.02 0.66 7.34
CA ILE A 17 2.02 0.77 6.27
C ILE A 17 1.51 2.22 6.15
N ARG A 18 1.31 2.91 7.28
CA ARG A 18 0.90 4.32 7.29
C ARG A 18 1.99 5.23 6.72
N GLN A 19 3.27 4.96 7.01
CA GLN A 19 4.39 5.68 6.41
C GLN A 19 4.45 5.47 4.89
N LEU A 20 4.31 4.22 4.43
CA LEU A 20 4.25 3.90 3.00
C LEU A 20 3.09 4.65 2.32
N TYR A 21 1.90 4.66 2.94
CA TYR A 21 0.76 5.40 2.43
C TYR A 21 1.08 6.90 2.26
N THR A 22 1.61 7.56 3.30
CA THR A 22 1.97 8.97 3.26
C THR A 22 2.97 9.25 2.14
N GLU A 23 4.01 8.43 2.04
CA GLU A 23 5.03 8.59 1.00
C GLU A 23 4.45 8.44 -0.41
N ILE A 24 3.57 7.46 -0.64
CA ILE A 24 2.96 7.25 -1.97
C ILE A 24 2.06 8.41 -2.37
N ILE A 25 1.24 8.95 -1.45
CA ILE A 25 0.35 10.07 -1.81
C ILE A 25 1.14 11.37 -2.05
N GLU A 26 2.24 11.59 -1.31
CA GLU A 26 3.16 12.71 -1.55
C GLU A 26 3.84 12.60 -2.91
N LEU A 27 4.36 11.41 -3.27
CA LEU A 27 4.97 11.16 -4.58
C LEU A 27 4.00 11.27 -5.76
N LEU A 28 2.70 11.13 -5.51
CA LEU A 28 1.65 11.27 -6.52
C LEU A 28 1.02 12.67 -6.54
N ASP A 29 1.57 13.62 -5.78
CA ASP A 29 1.04 14.99 -5.64
C ASP A 29 -0.46 15.00 -5.31
N THR A 30 -0.85 14.16 -4.34
CA THR A 30 -2.25 14.00 -3.92
C THR A 30 -2.38 14.04 -2.40
N ASN A 31 -3.60 13.86 -1.89
CA ASN A 31 -3.92 13.99 -0.47
C ASN A 31 -4.92 12.93 0.00
N GLU A 32 -5.16 12.91 1.32
CA GLU A 32 -6.07 11.95 1.97
C GLU A 32 -7.53 12.08 1.52
N GLU A 33 -7.97 13.26 1.09
CA GLU A 33 -9.31 13.45 0.52
C GLU A 33 -9.46 12.73 -0.83
N THR A 34 -8.37 12.63 -1.58
CA THR A 34 -8.35 11.99 -2.89
C THR A 34 -8.12 10.48 -2.80
N VAL A 35 -7.20 10.05 -1.93
CA VAL A 35 -6.96 8.64 -1.61
C VAL A 35 -6.90 8.51 -0.10
N SER A 36 -8.00 8.07 0.50
CA SER A 36 -7.98 7.79 1.94
C SER A 36 -7.09 6.59 2.27
N PHE A 37 -6.61 6.51 3.51
CA PHE A 37 -5.88 5.34 3.99
C PHE A 37 -6.67 4.03 3.80
N SER A 38 -8.00 4.06 4.01
CA SER A 38 -8.86 2.90 3.77
C SER A 38 -8.88 2.48 2.29
N THR A 39 -8.95 3.45 1.37
CA THR A 39 -8.88 3.20 -0.07
C THR A 39 -7.53 2.62 -0.47
N PHE A 40 -6.44 3.15 0.09
CA PHE A 40 -5.09 2.63 -0.14
C PHE A 40 -4.97 1.16 0.31
N MET A 41 -5.55 0.80 1.46
CA MET A 41 -5.59 -0.59 1.92
C MET A 41 -6.40 -1.51 1.00
N GLN A 42 -7.47 -1.01 0.37
CA GLN A 42 -8.20 -1.77 -0.65
C GLN A 42 -7.34 -1.97 -1.91
N TYR A 43 -6.55 -0.98 -2.31
CA TYR A 43 -5.59 -1.12 -3.40
C TYR A 43 -4.50 -2.14 -3.08
N ALA A 44 -3.97 -2.14 -1.85
CA ALA A 44 -2.98 -3.12 -1.41
C ALA A 44 -3.51 -4.55 -1.52
N LYS A 45 -4.76 -4.80 -1.08
CA LYS A 45 -5.43 -6.10 -1.24
C LYS A 45 -5.58 -6.52 -2.70
N LEU A 46 -5.86 -5.57 -3.60
CA LEU A 46 -5.98 -5.85 -5.03
C LEU A 46 -4.62 -6.15 -5.68
N VAL A 47 -3.56 -5.48 -5.25
CA VAL A 47 -2.18 -5.78 -5.67
C VAL A 47 -1.78 -7.17 -5.20
N ASP A 48 -2.06 -7.51 -3.95
CA ASP A 48 -1.81 -8.84 -3.38
C ASP A 48 -2.48 -9.95 -4.20
N MET A 49 -3.79 -9.85 -4.44
CA MET A 49 -4.52 -10.79 -5.31
C MET A 49 -3.96 -10.83 -6.74
N LEU A 50 -3.47 -9.72 -7.28
CA LEU A 50 -2.86 -9.69 -8.61
C LEU A 50 -1.55 -10.48 -8.64
N LEU A 51 -0.73 -10.37 -7.59
CA LEU A 51 0.51 -11.13 -7.46
C LEU A 51 0.23 -12.63 -7.34
N GLU A 52 -0.75 -13.01 -6.50
CA GLU A 52 -1.21 -14.40 -6.35
C GLU A 52 -1.66 -14.99 -7.70
N VAL A 53 -2.53 -14.30 -8.44
CA VAL A 53 -3.02 -14.76 -9.75
C VAL A 53 -1.89 -14.92 -10.78
N ARG A 54 -0.79 -14.19 -10.61
CA ARG A 54 0.39 -14.27 -11.47
C ARG A 54 1.41 -15.31 -11.00
N GLY A 55 1.13 -16.02 -9.90
CA GLY A 55 2.05 -16.98 -9.30
C GLY A 55 3.31 -16.32 -8.73
N ILE A 56 3.23 -15.04 -8.36
CA ILE A 56 4.31 -14.30 -7.72
C ILE A 56 4.14 -14.44 -6.21
N ASP A 57 5.12 -15.06 -5.58
CA ASP A 57 5.18 -15.15 -4.13
C ASP A 57 5.57 -13.80 -3.53
N VAL A 58 4.74 -13.30 -2.61
CA VAL A 58 4.94 -12.02 -1.92
C VAL A 58 6.19 -12.08 -1.03
N GLU A 59 6.58 -13.26 -0.53
CA GLU A 59 7.80 -13.44 0.27
C GLU A 59 9.08 -13.17 -0.54
N MET A 60 9.00 -13.25 -1.88
CA MET A 60 10.12 -12.90 -2.77
C MET A 60 10.23 -11.39 -3.05
N LEU A 61 9.25 -10.60 -2.60
CA LEU A 61 9.21 -9.17 -2.83
C LEU A 61 9.93 -8.41 -1.73
N THR A 62 10.96 -7.66 -2.13
CA THR A 62 11.53 -6.63 -1.28
C THR A 62 10.54 -5.47 -1.06
N ALA A 63 10.74 -4.69 0.00
CA ALA A 63 9.97 -3.48 0.28
C ALA A 63 9.91 -2.50 -0.93
N SER A 64 11.00 -2.41 -1.71
CA SER A 64 11.04 -1.59 -2.93
C SER A 64 10.07 -2.07 -4.00
N HIS A 65 9.89 -3.39 -4.17
CA HIS A 65 8.90 -3.92 -5.11
C HIS A 65 7.48 -3.54 -4.68
N ILE A 66 7.16 -3.75 -3.40
CA ILE A 66 5.85 -3.43 -2.82
C ILE A 66 5.55 -1.94 -3.02
N LYS A 67 6.51 -1.07 -2.68
CA LYS A 67 6.39 0.37 -2.87
C LYS A 67 6.13 0.76 -4.33
N LEU A 68 6.88 0.19 -5.28
CA LEU A 68 6.66 0.45 -6.70
C LEU A 68 5.28 -0.05 -7.16
N PHE A 69 4.85 -1.24 -6.76
CA PHE A 69 3.51 -1.73 -7.10
C PHE A 69 2.42 -0.81 -6.56
N MET A 70 2.53 -0.37 -5.31
CA MET A 70 1.58 0.55 -4.70
C MET A 70 1.59 1.92 -5.38
N TYR A 71 2.76 2.47 -5.69
CA TYR A 71 2.90 3.72 -6.45
C TYR A 71 2.19 3.63 -7.81
N TYR A 72 2.54 2.63 -8.62
CA TYR A 72 2.01 2.47 -9.96
C TYR A 72 0.51 2.18 -9.95
N TYR A 73 0.04 1.28 -9.09
CA TYR A 73 -1.36 0.94 -9.02
C TYR A 73 -2.20 2.14 -8.58
N THR A 74 -1.80 2.84 -7.52
CA THR A 74 -2.51 4.02 -7.01
C THR A 74 -2.55 5.13 -8.06
N GLY A 75 -1.42 5.47 -8.69
CA GLY A 75 -1.37 6.45 -9.78
C GLY A 75 -2.25 6.06 -10.97
N CYS A 76 -2.28 4.78 -11.36
CA CYS A 76 -3.19 4.28 -12.39
C CYS A 76 -4.68 4.49 -12.02
N ARG A 77 -5.04 4.27 -10.76
CA ARG A 77 -6.43 4.46 -10.28
C ARG A 77 -6.81 5.93 -10.30
N LEU A 78 -5.93 6.82 -9.85
CA LEU A 78 -6.15 8.27 -9.88
C LEU A 78 -6.31 8.80 -11.30
N LYS A 79 -5.46 8.34 -12.22
CA LYS A 79 -5.56 8.71 -13.63
C LYS A 79 -6.89 8.26 -14.24
N LYS A 80 -7.37 7.06 -13.88
CA LYS A 80 -8.67 6.55 -14.36
C LYS A 80 -9.87 7.29 -13.75
N SER A 81 -9.76 7.79 -12.52
CA SER A 81 -10.85 8.54 -11.88
C SER A 81 -10.89 10.02 -12.26
N GLY A 82 -9.91 10.51 -13.03
CA GLY A 82 -9.78 11.93 -13.36
C GLY A 82 -9.13 12.78 -12.26
N ASN A 83 -8.56 12.12 -11.23
CA ASN A 83 -7.95 12.75 -10.07
C ASN A 83 -6.41 12.85 -10.17
N TYR A 84 -5.85 12.62 -11.37
CA TYR A 84 -4.42 12.73 -11.67
C TYR A 84 -4.25 13.60 -12.92
N ARG A 85 -3.54 14.73 -12.80
CA ARG A 85 -3.23 15.64 -13.91
C ARG A 85 -1.85 15.38 -14.47
#